data_AF-A0A520CCW1-F1
#
_entry.id   AF-A0A520CCW1-F1
#
_cell.length_a   1.000
_cell.length_b   1.000
_cell.length_c   1.000
_cell.angle_alpha   90.00
_cell.angle_beta   90.00
_cell.angle_gamma   90.00
#
_symmetry.space_group_name_H-M   'P 1'
#
loop_
_entity.id
_entity.type
_entity.pdbx_description
1 polymer ?
#
loop_
_entity_poly.entity_id
_entity_poly.type
_entity_poly.pdbx_seq_one_letter_code
_entity_poly.pdbx_strand_id
1 'polypeptide(L)' 'MKYFLSAALLCSALFANAQDQFGSVFAKINTEVQQNSKAYQTLKYETENIGHRLTGSANGAKAEQYAYNLL' A
#
# COMPACT_ATOMS: atom_id res chain seq x y z
N MET A 1 6.26 -15.23 -49.34
CA MET A 1 7.24 -14.85 -48.30
C MET A 1 7.09 -13.40 -47.80
N LYS A 2 6.73 -12.43 -48.66
CA LYS A 2 6.68 -10.99 -48.29
C LYS A 2 5.85 -10.64 -47.04
N TYR A 3 4.71 -11.31 -46.82
CA TYR A 3 3.84 -11.03 -45.66
C TYR A 3 4.13 -11.88 -44.43
N PHE A 4 5.01 -12.87 -44.55
CA PHE A 4 5.25 -13.83 -43.47
C PHE A 4 5.96 -13.17 -42.28
N LEU A 5 6.95 -12.32 -42.56
CA LEU A 5 7.65 -11.52 -41.55
C LEU A 5 6.72 -10.50 -40.88
N SER A 6 5.86 -9.84 -41.66
CA SER A 6 4.88 -8.88 -41.12
C SER A 6 3.83 -9.57 -40.24
N ALA A 7 3.36 -10.77 -40.62
CA ALA A 7 2.43 -11.56 -39.83
C ALA A 7 3.06 -12.07 -38.52
N ALA A 8 4.32 -12.53 -38.58
CA ALA A 8 5.07 -12.96 -37.40
C ALA A 8 5.28 -11.81 -36.39
N LEU A 9 5.59 -10.60 -36.89
CA LEU A 9 5.76 -9.42 -36.05
C LEU A 9 4.43 -9.02 -35.37
N LEU A 10 3.32 -9.06 -36.10
CA LEU A 10 1.99 -8.79 -35.53
C LEU A 10 1.61 -9.79 -34.43
N CYS A 11 1.89 -11.08 -34.64
CA CYS A 11 1.62 -12.12 -33.64
C CYS A 11 2.44 -11.91 -32.36
N SER A 12 3.70 -11.49 -32.46
CA SER A 12 4.54 -11.25 -31.27
C SER A 12 4.03 -10.13 -30.37
N ALA A 13 3.36 -9.12 -30.94
CA ALA A 13 2.78 -8.01 -30.17
C ALA A 13 1.58 -8.45 -29.31
N LEU A 14 0.89 -9.54 -29.66
CA LEU A 14 -0.26 -10.06 -28.91
C LEU A 14 0.13 -10.77 -27.61
N PHE A 15 1.40 -11.15 -27.44
CA PHE A 15 1.91 -11.85 -26.25
C PHE A 15 2.78 -10.97 -25.35
N ALA A 16 2.91 -9.68 -25.67
CA ALA A 16 3.65 -8.73 -24.86
C ALA A 16 2.89 -8.41 -23.56
N ASN A 17 3.33 -8.97 -22.44
CA ASN A 17 2.83 -8.61 -21.12
C ASN A 17 3.78 -7.57 -20.51
N ALA A 18 3.42 -6.28 -20.63
CA ALA A 18 4.23 -5.17 -20.13
C ALA A 18 3.98 -4.84 -18.65
N GLN A 19 2.86 -5.31 -18.08
CA GLN A 19 2.43 -4.93 -16.73
C GLN A 19 2.67 -6.06 -15.74
N ASP A 20 3.28 -5.72 -14.61
CA ASP A 20 3.40 -6.61 -13.47
C ASP A 20 2.01 -7.05 -12.96
N GLN A 21 1.87 -8.33 -12.63
CA GLN A 21 0.61 -8.92 -12.15
C GLN A 21 0.41 -8.70 -10.64
N PHE A 22 0.49 -7.45 -10.17
CA PHE A 22 0.36 -7.11 -8.74
C PHE A 22 -1.06 -7.22 -8.17
N GLY A 23 -2.08 -7.42 -9.01
CA GLY A 23 -3.48 -7.47 -8.56
C GLY A 23 -3.72 -8.52 -7.44
N SER A 24 -3.08 -9.68 -7.54
CA SER A 24 -3.18 -10.72 -6.50
C SER A 24 -2.51 -10.32 -5.18
N VAL A 25 -1.38 -9.59 -5.26
CA VAL A 25 -0.65 -9.09 -4.10
C VAL A 25 -1.47 -8.01 -3.39
N PHE A 26 -2.01 -7.05 -4.13
CA PHE A 26 -2.85 -5.99 -3.56
C PHE A 26 -4.13 -6.53 -2.94
N ALA A 27 -4.76 -7.54 -3.56
CA ALA A 27 -5.93 -8.20 -2.98
C ALA A 27 -5.59 -8.85 -1.62
N LYS A 28 -4.44 -9.53 -1.51
CA LYS A 28 -4.00 -10.13 -0.25
C LYS A 28 -3.72 -9.07 0.82
N ILE A 29 -3.01 -7.99 0.46
CA ILE A 29 -2.72 -6.87 1.37
C ILE A 29 -4.04 -6.26 1.87
N ASN A 30 -5.00 -6.01 0.99
CA ASN A 30 -6.28 -5.44 1.39
C ASN A 30 -7.04 -6.36 2.36
N THR A 31 -7.11 -7.66 2.06
CA THR A 31 -7.76 -8.63 2.95
C THR A 31 -7.10 -8.66 4.33
N GLU A 32 -5.77 -8.68 4.37
CA GLU A 32 -5.03 -8.66 5.63
C GLU A 32 -5.32 -7.38 6.43
N VAL A 33 -5.28 -6.22 5.77
CA VAL A 33 -5.56 -4.92 6.41
C VAL A 33 -6.98 -4.88 6.97
N GLN A 34 -7.98 -5.34 6.22
CA GLN A 34 -9.38 -5.34 6.69
C GLN A 34 -9.60 -6.28 7.87
N GLN A 35 -8.87 -7.40 7.95
CA GLN A 35 -9.09 -8.45 8.96
C GLN A 35 -8.25 -8.25 10.22
N ASN A 36 -7.02 -7.74 10.10
CA ASN A 36 -6.04 -7.77 11.18
C ASN A 36 -5.42 -6.40 11.52
N SER A 37 -5.63 -5.38 10.68
CA SER A 37 -5.04 -4.06 10.95
C SER A 37 -5.62 -3.43 12.21
N LYS A 38 -4.74 -2.75 12.95
CA LYS A 38 -5.10 -1.92 14.11
C LYS A 38 -5.22 -0.44 13.76
N ALA A 39 -5.15 -0.06 12.48
CA ALA A 39 -5.06 1.35 12.05
C ALA A 39 -6.15 2.24 12.68
N TYR A 40 -7.42 1.84 12.62
CA TYR A 40 -8.52 2.61 13.20
C TYR A 40 -8.53 2.61 14.73
N GLN A 41 -8.10 1.52 15.37
CA GLN A 41 -8.02 1.41 16.83
C GLN A 41 -6.92 2.31 17.38
N THR A 42 -5.76 2.30 16.73
CA THR A 42 -4.62 3.19 17.01
C THR A 42 -5.01 4.64 16.77
N LEU A 43 -5.62 4.97 15.62
CA LEU A 43 -6.08 6.33 15.32
C LEU A 43 -7.07 6.84 16.38
N LYS A 44 -8.05 6.02 16.75
CA LYS A 44 -9.00 6.35 17.82
C LYS A 44 -8.26 6.67 19.12
N TYR A 45 -7.38 5.77 19.56
CA TYR A 45 -6.58 5.97 20.78
C TYR A 45 -5.80 7.30 20.74
N GLU A 46 -5.08 7.57 19.66
CA GLU A 46 -4.31 8.81 19.52
C GLU A 46 -5.21 10.05 19.59
N THR A 47 -6.36 10.03 18.91
CA THR A 47 -7.28 11.16 18.91
C THR A 47 -7.95 11.41 20.26
N GLU A 48 -8.29 10.35 21.01
CA GLU A 48 -8.98 10.46 22.29
C GLU A 48 -8.01 10.73 23.46
N ASN A 49 -6.77 10.23 23.40
CA ASN A 49 -5.86 10.22 24.55
C ASN A 49 -4.64 11.15 24.39
N ILE A 50 -4.19 11.41 23.16
CA ILE A 50 -3.05 12.30 22.89
C ILE A 50 -3.55 13.66 22.38
N GLY A 51 -4.52 13.64 21.46
CA GLY A 51 -5.12 14.85 20.91
C GLY A 51 -4.23 15.57 19.89
N HIS A 52 -4.30 16.91 19.87
CA HIS A 52 -3.54 17.71 18.91
C HIS A 52 -2.02 17.56 19.14
N ARG A 53 -1.30 17.18 18.10
CA ARG A 53 0.09 16.69 18.13
C ARG A 53 1.03 17.59 17.32
N LEU A 54 0.97 18.90 17.58
CA LEU A 54 1.88 19.87 16.99
C LEU A 54 3.33 19.47 17.31
N THR A 55 4.20 19.43 16.31
CA THR A 55 5.63 19.10 16.48
C THR A 55 6.28 20.04 17.49
N GLY A 56 7.08 19.49 18.41
CA GLY A 56 7.71 20.23 19.50
C GLY A 56 6.81 20.53 20.70
N SER A 57 5.52 20.18 20.65
CA SER A 57 4.64 20.25 21.82
C SER A 57 4.78 19.01 22.71
N ALA A 58 4.29 19.10 23.95
CA ALA A 58 4.23 17.95 24.86
C ALA A 58 3.42 16.77 24.28
N ASN A 59 2.35 17.05 23.55
CA ASN A 59 1.55 16.01 22.90
C ASN A 59 2.22 15.48 21.62
N GLY A 60 3.01 16.30 20.92
CA GLY A 60 3.89 15.84 19.84
C GLY A 60 4.88 14.79 20.34
N ALA A 61 5.60 15.09 21.43
CA ALA A 61 6.54 14.14 22.04
C ALA A 61 5.86 12.84 22.52
N LYS A 62 4.64 12.93 23.06
CA LYS A 62 3.85 11.74 23.43
C LYS A 62 3.45 10.90 22.21
N ALA A 63 3.06 11.54 21.10
CA ALA A 63 2.74 10.83 19.87
C ALA A 63 3.96 10.11 19.28
N GLU A 64 5.12 10.78 19.27
CA GLU A 64 6.39 10.17 18.84
C GLU A 64 6.75 8.95 19.69
N GLN A 65 6.66 9.06 21.02
CA GLN A 65 6.91 7.94 21.92
C GLN A 65 5.90 6.80 21.73
N TYR A 66 4.62 7.13 21.53
CA TYR A 66 3.57 6.14 21.29
C TYR A 66 3.83 5.37 19.99
N ALA A 67 4.16 6.06 18.90
CA ALA A 67 4.52 5.44 17.63
C ALA A 67 5.76 4.56 17.75
N TYR A 68 6.80 5.04 18.47
CA TYR A 68 8.00 4.25 18.74
C TYR A 68 7.69 2.95 19.49
N ASN A 69 6.76 2.96 20.45
CA ASN A 69 6.39 1.77 21.21
C ASN A 69 5.49 0.78 20.43
N LEU A 70 4.91 1.20 19.31
CA LEU A 70 3.98 0.40 18.51
C LEU A 70 4.69 -0.45 17.43
N LEU A 71 5.88 0.00 17.02
CA LEU A 71 6.74 -0.61 15.98
C LEU A 71 7.73 -1.60 16.59
#